data_AF-A0A931E9M6-F1
#
_entry.id   AF-A0A931E9M6-F1
#
_cell.length_a   1.000
_cell.length_b   1.000
_cell.length_c   1.000
_cell.angle_alpha   90.00
_cell.angle_beta   90.00
_cell.angle_gamma   90.00
#
_symmetry.space_group_name_H-M   'P 1'
#
loop_
_entity.id
_entity.type
_entity.pdbx_description
1 polymer ?
#
loop_
_entity_poly.entity_id
_entity_poly.type
_entity_poly.pdbx_seq_one_letter_code
_entity_poly.pdbx_strand_id
1 'polypeptide(L)'
;MTKSILLLVVSTVIFLKAFSTDGNIVQANLKTVKVYRTGAELTHATTALLTQGTNQLLVDNLANNIDLNSLQIKVPSSVTIVGLEFSTNYKKNEEKTPRQEMLEDSLVNIRRQIEKLNLQIDNDVNLLEVLSANKEIKGQQNGLSVTELAKLMDYYQTKSFELSSAVATFREKKEKLATLLNKIENQVDEEAKKNVNTSGRLAIQVNAAVTLKAEFIISYVASNAYWIPYYDVKVENVQQAAKLFYKAKIVQTTGLDWKQVKLSLSTSVPALKGVAPKLDSWFVGYVTNNAPIKLRGLSTFNDQALQGSVAGLNIGSASQLSEVVVVGYGRAGDGDAERVSNDVVPKPVYILNGNIINDEEFKRINPNSIKNLKVLKPKEASNIYGGVASGGATVVDLKTELSDYVSVNNTALNVNFEIDIPYDIPTNGKAQTATLQTVEIPLSYEHIAAPRKDADVYLTAKLVDWEKLNLLQGEANIILEGTYIGKTMIEPNTSTDTMQLTLGRDKRVIVQRQKLADFSSVKFLGSNKLQKFTYEIMMKNNNSEQVFLKLNDQFPLSTDKDIEVELLDSGNADINNETGLLKWDITLLPGESKKVRFSYSIRYAKDRTINTN
;
A
#
# COMPACT_ATOMS: atom_id res chain seq x y z
N MET A 1 25.41 -80.12 26.97
CA MET A 1 23.96 -79.89 26.84
C MET A 1 23.70 -78.41 27.03
N THR A 2 22.99 -77.84 26.08
CA THR A 2 22.56 -76.45 25.93
C THR A 2 21.35 -76.13 26.80
N LYS A 3 21.26 -74.91 27.35
CA LYS A 3 20.13 -73.97 27.16
C LYS A 3 20.21 -72.72 28.07
N SER A 4 20.01 -71.58 27.40
CA SER A 4 19.23 -70.39 27.78
C SER A 4 19.50 -69.66 29.10
N ILE A 5 19.80 -68.36 29.01
CA ILE A 5 19.14 -67.31 29.83
C ILE A 5 19.04 -66.03 28.98
N LEU A 6 17.80 -65.53 28.94
CA LEU A 6 17.29 -64.32 28.29
C LEU A 6 17.72 -63.09 29.12
N LEU A 7 18.44 -62.14 28.54
CA LEU A 7 18.81 -60.89 29.22
C LEU A 7 17.75 -59.82 28.93
N LEU A 8 16.95 -59.49 29.95
CA LEU A 8 15.95 -58.43 29.92
C LEU A 8 16.65 -57.06 30.05
N VAL A 9 16.65 -56.27 28.96
CA VAL A 9 17.14 -54.88 28.97
C VAL A 9 16.06 -54.00 29.60
N VAL A 10 16.28 -53.58 30.85
CA VAL A 10 15.46 -52.56 31.52
C VAL A 10 15.86 -51.19 30.97
N SER A 11 15.00 -50.65 30.09
CA SER A 11 15.01 -49.25 29.67
C SER A 11 14.78 -48.36 30.89
N THR A 12 15.82 -47.62 31.29
CA THR A 12 15.70 -46.59 32.33
C THR A 12 15.24 -45.31 31.64
N VAL A 13 13.92 -45.09 31.63
CA VAL A 13 13.31 -43.82 31.28
C VAL A 13 13.67 -42.82 32.38
N ILE A 14 14.68 -41.99 32.13
CA ILE A 14 14.94 -40.81 32.96
C ILE A 14 13.89 -39.77 32.57
N PHE A 15 12.75 -39.80 33.26
CA PHE A 15 11.84 -38.65 33.32
C PHE A 15 12.62 -37.51 33.99
N LEU A 16 13.04 -36.51 33.21
CA LEU A 16 13.46 -35.23 33.76
C LEU A 16 12.33 -34.72 34.64
N LYS A 17 12.66 -34.46 35.90
CA LYS A 17 11.80 -33.70 36.81
C LYS A 17 11.38 -32.42 36.10
N ALA A 18 10.07 -32.17 36.10
CA ALA A 18 9.51 -30.86 35.86
C ALA A 18 10.19 -29.87 36.80
N PHE A 19 11.12 -29.08 36.29
CA PHE A 19 11.52 -27.84 36.93
C PHE A 19 10.29 -26.95 36.95
N SER A 20 9.93 -26.50 38.15
CA SER A 20 8.83 -25.58 38.35
C SER A 20 9.01 -24.34 37.47
N THR A 21 7.89 -23.97 36.88
CA THR A 21 7.59 -22.80 36.08
C THR A 21 8.04 -21.49 36.72
N ASP A 22 9.29 -21.11 36.49
CA ASP A 22 9.79 -19.72 36.47
C ASP A 22 11.14 -19.73 35.71
N GLY A 23 11.09 -20.09 34.42
CA GLY A 23 12.22 -19.80 33.52
C GLY A 23 12.48 -18.29 33.51
N ASN A 24 13.70 -17.86 33.17
CA ASN A 24 14.01 -16.43 33.10
C ASN A 24 13.14 -15.81 31.99
N ILE A 25 12.03 -15.14 32.34
CA ILE A 25 11.11 -14.54 31.36
C ILE A 25 11.66 -13.17 30.96
N VAL A 26 11.85 -12.96 29.66
CA VAL A 26 12.32 -11.70 29.09
C VAL A 26 11.38 -11.23 27.98
N GLN A 27 11.23 -9.91 27.86
CA GLN A 27 10.42 -9.30 26.78
C GLN A 27 11.32 -8.98 25.58
N ALA A 28 10.91 -9.38 24.39
CA ALA A 28 11.59 -9.04 23.15
C ALA A 28 11.22 -7.62 22.71
N ASN A 29 12.22 -6.76 22.46
CA ASN A 29 11.98 -5.43 21.91
C ASN A 29 12.13 -5.47 20.39
N LEU A 30 11.05 -5.24 19.65
CA LEU A 30 11.09 -5.14 18.19
C LEU A 30 11.91 -3.91 17.79
N LYS A 31 12.91 -4.08 16.92
CA LYS A 31 13.83 -3.01 16.49
C LYS A 31 13.68 -2.66 15.03
N THR A 32 13.63 -3.67 14.17
CA THR A 32 13.55 -3.48 12.73
C THR A 32 12.49 -4.37 12.13
N VAL A 33 11.81 -3.84 11.12
CA VAL A 33 10.81 -4.58 10.34
C VAL A 33 11.11 -4.39 8.86
N LYS A 34 11.23 -5.50 8.14
CA LYS A 34 11.30 -5.51 6.67
C LYS A 34 10.02 -6.14 6.13
N VAL A 35 9.16 -5.33 5.54
CA VAL A 35 7.87 -5.78 5.00
C VAL A 35 8.06 -6.22 3.55
N TYR A 36 7.62 -7.43 3.24
CA TYR A 36 7.66 -7.99 1.90
C TYR A 36 6.31 -7.85 1.21
N ARG A 37 6.23 -8.31 -0.05
CA ARG A 37 4.94 -8.45 -0.75
C ARG A 37 4.03 -9.46 -0.06
N THR A 38 4.63 -10.42 0.66
CA THR A 38 3.95 -11.38 1.52
C THR A 38 4.81 -11.68 2.75
N GLY A 39 4.30 -11.38 3.94
CA GLY A 39 5.00 -11.51 5.21
C GLY A 39 5.88 -10.30 5.55
N ALA A 40 6.44 -10.31 6.75
CA ALA A 40 7.46 -9.37 7.18
C ALA A 40 8.54 -10.10 7.98
N GLU A 41 9.79 -9.68 7.84
CA GLU A 41 10.89 -10.10 8.71
C GLU A 41 10.99 -9.13 9.89
N LEU A 42 10.87 -9.67 11.09
CA LEU A 42 10.90 -8.95 12.35
C LEU A 42 12.20 -9.29 13.05
N THR A 43 12.94 -8.26 13.49
CA THR A 43 14.14 -8.46 14.29
C THR A 43 13.98 -7.80 15.65
N HIS A 44 14.11 -8.61 16.69
CA HIS A 44 14.01 -8.22 18.08
C HIS A 44 15.37 -8.28 18.77
N ALA A 45 15.51 -7.48 19.83
CA ALA A 45 16.63 -7.57 20.76
C ALA A 45 16.12 -7.75 22.19
N THR A 46 16.77 -8.61 22.95
CA THR A 46 16.54 -8.77 24.40
C THR A 46 17.82 -9.16 25.11
N THR A 47 17.86 -8.99 26.43
CA THR A 47 19.02 -9.38 27.25
C THR A 47 18.57 -10.23 28.41
N ALA A 48 19.32 -11.29 28.70
CA ALA A 48 19.05 -12.16 29.84
C ALA A 48 20.34 -12.43 30.63
N LEU A 49 20.18 -12.57 31.95
CA LEU A 49 21.26 -13.03 32.81
C LEU A 49 21.30 -14.57 32.75
N LEU A 50 22.43 -15.13 32.34
CA LEU A 50 22.67 -16.56 32.25
C LEU A 50 23.67 -16.96 33.34
N THR A 51 23.39 -18.07 34.00
CA THR A 51 24.35 -18.73 34.90
C THR A 51 25.19 -19.73 34.12
N GLN A 52 26.41 -20.03 34.58
CA GLN A 52 27.22 -21.07 33.95
C GLN A 52 26.45 -22.41 33.89
N GLY A 53 26.46 -23.08 32.74
CA GLY A 53 25.75 -24.33 32.49
C GLY A 53 24.45 -24.14 31.70
N THR A 54 23.51 -25.07 31.88
CA THR A 54 22.24 -25.07 31.14
C THR A 54 21.25 -24.08 31.73
N ASN A 55 20.66 -23.25 30.88
CA ASN A 55 19.63 -22.27 31.24
C ASN A 55 18.41 -22.45 30.30
N GLN A 56 17.23 -22.14 30.83
CA GLN A 56 16.01 -22.01 30.04
C GLN A 56 15.55 -20.56 30.05
N LEU A 57 15.41 -19.99 28.85
CA LEU A 57 14.95 -18.63 28.61
C LEU A 57 13.56 -18.67 27.99
N LEU A 58 12.63 -17.89 28.52
CA LEU A 58 11.30 -17.70 27.93
C LEU A 58 11.22 -16.27 27.36
N VAL A 59 11.11 -16.16 26.04
CA VAL A 59 11.07 -14.87 25.35
C VAL A 59 9.65 -14.57 24.88
N ASP A 60 9.08 -13.50 25.42
CA ASP A 60 7.74 -12.98 25.10
C ASP A 60 7.78 -11.83 24.09
N ASN A 61 6.60 -11.36 23.69
CA ASN A 61 6.40 -10.23 22.77
C ASN A 61 6.94 -10.51 21.36
N LEU A 62 6.69 -11.73 20.88
CA LEU A 62 6.93 -12.16 19.50
C LEU A 62 5.62 -12.23 18.72
N ALA A 63 5.70 -12.23 17.38
CA ALA A 63 4.53 -12.35 16.53
C ALA A 63 3.80 -13.68 16.78
N ASN A 64 2.48 -13.69 16.58
CA ASN A 64 1.64 -14.85 16.83
C ASN A 64 1.67 -15.92 15.73
N ASN A 65 2.30 -15.65 14.59
CA ASN A 65 2.44 -16.62 13.51
C ASN A 65 3.78 -16.43 12.79
N ILE A 66 4.77 -17.22 13.19
CA ILE A 66 6.15 -17.18 12.68
C ILE A 66 6.44 -18.41 11.80
N ASP A 67 7.22 -18.23 10.74
CA ASP A 67 7.82 -19.34 10.01
C ASP A 67 9.05 -19.83 10.78
N LEU A 68 8.94 -21.00 11.41
CA LEU A 68 10.04 -21.58 12.21
C LEU A 68 11.29 -21.87 11.39
N ASN A 69 11.18 -22.11 10.08
CA ASN A 69 12.36 -22.34 9.23
C ASN A 69 13.15 -21.05 8.96
N SER A 70 12.53 -19.89 9.20
CA SER A 70 13.18 -18.59 9.08
C SER A 70 13.80 -18.08 10.39
N LEU A 71 13.55 -18.77 11.51
CA LEU A 71 13.98 -18.33 12.84
C LEU A 71 15.51 -18.38 12.95
N GLN A 72 16.11 -17.24 13.19
CA GLN A 72 17.53 -17.05 13.44
C GLN A 72 17.74 -16.35 14.77
N ILE A 73 18.67 -16.87 15.57
CA ILE A 73 18.99 -16.29 16.88
C ILE A 73 20.50 -16.10 16.95
N LYS A 74 20.92 -14.85 17.03
CA LYS A 74 22.32 -14.50 17.26
C LYS A 74 22.53 -14.34 18.77
N VAL A 75 23.53 -15.05 19.26
CA VAL A 75 23.97 -15.08 20.66
C VAL A 75 25.48 -14.80 20.73
N PRO A 76 26.02 -14.39 21.89
CA PRO A 76 27.46 -14.26 22.08
C PRO A 76 28.14 -15.62 21.93
N SER A 77 29.42 -15.63 21.54
CA SER A 77 30.20 -16.86 21.32
C SER A 77 30.35 -17.75 22.56
N SER A 78 30.10 -17.22 23.76
CA SER A 78 30.11 -17.96 25.04
C SER A 78 28.80 -18.70 25.35
N VAL A 79 27.80 -18.62 24.46
CA VAL A 79 26.47 -19.23 24.63
C VAL A 79 26.18 -20.15 23.44
N THR A 80 25.77 -21.38 23.72
CA THR A 80 25.35 -22.36 22.69
C THR A 80 23.84 -22.60 22.80
N ILE A 81 23.12 -22.51 21.68
CA ILE A 81 21.70 -22.87 21.62
C ILE A 81 21.59 -24.39 21.52
N VAL A 82 20.85 -24.99 22.45
CA VAL A 82 20.65 -26.45 22.55
C VAL A 82 19.30 -26.85 21.97
N GLY A 83 18.26 -26.03 22.18
CA GLY A 83 16.91 -26.34 21.72
C GLY A 83 16.02 -25.11 21.66
N LEU A 84 15.00 -25.19 20.80
CA LEU A 84 14.04 -24.12 20.54
C LEU A 84 12.63 -24.71 20.48
N GLU A 85 11.68 -24.04 21.14
CA GLU A 85 10.26 -24.37 21.07
C GLU A 85 9.44 -23.09 21.00
N PHE A 86 8.55 -22.98 20.02
CA PHE A 86 7.67 -21.82 19.86
C PHE A 86 6.23 -22.19 20.18
N SER A 87 5.53 -21.29 20.86
CA SER A 87 4.12 -21.45 21.22
C SER A 87 3.36 -20.13 21.08
N THR A 88 2.08 -20.22 20.71
CA THR A 88 1.19 -19.06 20.50
C THR A 88 0.07 -18.97 21.54
N ASN A 89 -0.03 -19.98 22.41
CA ASN A 89 -1.09 -20.14 23.38
C ASN A 89 -0.51 -20.63 24.72
N TYR A 90 0.39 -19.83 25.28
CA TYR A 90 0.78 -19.97 26.68
C TYR A 90 -0.34 -19.35 27.52
N LYS A 91 -0.83 -20.02 28.56
CA LYS A 91 -1.99 -19.61 29.39
C LYS A 91 -1.88 -18.16 29.93
N LYS A 92 -2.24 -17.18 29.11
CA LYS A 92 -2.60 -15.81 29.48
C LYS A 92 -4.02 -15.64 28.95
N ASN A 93 -4.96 -15.22 29.79
CA ASN A 93 -6.27 -14.77 29.32
C ASN A 93 -6.04 -13.73 28.22
N GLU A 94 -6.90 -13.71 27.19
CA GLU A 94 -6.83 -12.72 26.10
C GLU A 94 -6.55 -11.32 26.68
N GLU A 95 -5.34 -10.79 26.47
CA GLU A 95 -4.97 -9.46 26.97
C GLU A 95 -5.70 -8.44 26.09
N LYS A 96 -6.85 -7.96 26.57
CA LYS A 96 -7.57 -6.86 25.95
C LYS A 96 -6.69 -5.62 25.96
N THR A 97 -6.76 -4.83 24.90
CA THR A 97 -6.04 -3.55 24.90
C THR A 97 -6.63 -2.63 25.97
N PRO A 98 -5.84 -1.73 26.60
CA PRO A 98 -6.38 -0.77 27.58
C PRO A 98 -7.56 0.05 27.02
N ARG A 99 -7.52 0.34 25.72
CA ARG A 99 -8.60 1.02 25.01
C ARG A 99 -9.86 0.15 24.92
N GLN A 100 -9.72 -1.14 24.64
CA GLN A 100 -10.86 -2.06 24.59
C GLN A 100 -11.51 -2.20 25.96
N GLU A 101 -10.74 -2.34 27.04
CA GLU A 101 -11.27 -2.36 28.41
C GLU A 101 -12.07 -1.09 28.74
N MET A 102 -11.51 0.09 28.46
CA MET A 102 -12.21 1.37 28.67
C MET A 102 -13.53 1.48 27.88
N LEU A 103 -13.57 0.97 26.65
CA LEU A 103 -14.77 1.00 25.81
C LEU A 103 -15.83 0.02 26.34
N GLU A 104 -15.44 -1.18 26.75
CA GLU A 104 -16.34 -2.17 27.36
C GLU A 104 -16.94 -1.67 28.68
N ASP A 105 -16.14 -1.04 29.55
CA ASP A 105 -16.62 -0.39 30.78
C ASP A 105 -17.64 0.71 30.46
N SER A 106 -17.38 1.48 29.41
CA SER A 106 -18.29 2.52 28.93
C SER A 106 -19.62 1.93 28.43
N LEU A 107 -19.59 0.79 27.72
CA LEU A 107 -20.80 0.07 27.29
C LEU A 107 -21.65 -0.35 28.49
N VAL A 108 -21.02 -0.95 29.51
CA VAL A 108 -21.71 -1.38 30.72
C VAL A 108 -22.40 -0.20 31.41
N ASN A 109 -21.71 0.94 31.53
CA ASN A 109 -22.28 2.13 32.14
C ASN A 109 -23.46 2.71 31.34
N ILE A 110 -23.35 2.79 30.01
CA ILE A 110 -24.41 3.32 29.15
C ILE A 110 -25.64 2.40 29.17
N ARG A 111 -25.45 1.08 29.09
CA ARG A 111 -26.55 0.10 29.21
C ARG A 111 -27.29 0.26 30.54
N ARG A 112 -26.56 0.47 31.63
CA ARG A 112 -27.15 0.74 32.96
C ARG A 112 -27.98 2.02 32.99
N GLN A 113 -27.52 3.09 32.32
CA GLN A 113 -28.25 4.35 32.23
C GLN A 113 -29.52 4.23 31.37
N ILE A 114 -29.45 3.51 30.25
CA ILE A 114 -30.62 3.22 29.41
C ILE A 114 -31.65 2.42 30.21
N GLU A 115 -31.23 1.42 30.97
CA GLU A 115 -32.14 0.62 31.78
C GLU A 115 -32.81 1.45 32.88
N LYS A 116 -32.08 2.35 33.53
CA LYS A 116 -32.66 3.30 34.48
C LYS A 116 -33.73 4.19 33.81
N LEU A 117 -33.48 4.66 32.59
CA LEU A 117 -34.46 5.46 31.85
C LEU A 117 -35.68 4.63 31.43
N ASN A 118 -35.51 3.35 31.08
CA ASN A 118 -36.63 2.44 30.82
C ASN A 118 -37.55 2.34 32.04
N LEU A 119 -36.97 2.07 33.22
CA LEU A 119 -37.74 2.00 34.46
C LEU A 119 -38.49 3.30 34.77
N GLN A 120 -37.89 4.47 34.50
CA GLN A 120 -38.55 5.77 34.69
C GLN A 120 -39.69 5.99 33.69
N ILE A 121 -39.48 5.63 32.41
CA ILE A 121 -40.51 5.72 31.38
C ILE A 121 -41.67 4.79 31.72
N ASP A 122 -41.39 3.54 32.07
CA ASP A 122 -42.42 2.54 32.38
C ASP A 122 -43.24 2.95 33.61
N ASN A 123 -42.57 3.47 34.65
CA ASN A 123 -43.25 4.01 35.83
C ASN A 123 -44.22 5.15 35.47
N ASP A 124 -43.77 6.14 34.70
CA ASP A 124 -44.58 7.32 34.37
C ASP A 124 -45.70 6.99 33.38
N VAL A 125 -45.48 6.04 32.45
CA VAL A 125 -46.51 5.50 31.55
C VAL A 125 -47.57 4.72 32.32
N ASN A 126 -47.17 3.85 33.26
CA ASN A 126 -48.11 3.12 34.11
C ASN A 126 -48.94 4.08 34.97
N LEU A 127 -48.35 5.15 35.50
CA LEU A 127 -49.08 6.16 36.24
C LEU A 127 -50.06 6.95 35.35
N LEU A 128 -49.68 7.28 34.12
CA LEU A 128 -50.58 7.86 33.12
C LEU A 128 -51.77 6.93 32.82
N GLU A 129 -51.53 5.61 32.71
CA GLU A 129 -52.58 4.62 32.50
C GLU A 129 -53.56 4.58 33.68
N VAL A 130 -53.06 4.53 34.92
CA VAL A 130 -53.88 4.60 36.15
C VAL A 130 -54.70 5.90 36.19
N LEU A 131 -54.09 7.04 35.87
CA LEU A 131 -54.80 8.33 35.81
C LEU A 131 -55.87 8.33 34.71
N SER A 132 -55.65 7.62 33.60
CA SER A 132 -56.63 7.51 32.51
C SER A 132 -57.79 6.58 32.84
N ALA A 133 -57.54 5.45 33.50
CA ALA A 133 -58.56 4.49 33.92
C ALA A 133 -59.51 5.11 34.96
N ASN A 134 -58.97 5.94 35.87
CA ASN A 134 -59.76 6.67 36.86
C ASN A 134 -60.54 7.87 36.28
N LYS A 135 -60.52 8.10 34.95
CA LYS A 135 -61.43 9.05 34.28
C LYS A 135 -62.84 8.47 34.10
N GLU A 136 -62.99 7.14 34.13
CA GLU A 136 -64.29 6.48 34.12
C GLU A 136 -64.95 6.50 35.51
N ILE A 137 -65.08 7.67 36.13
CA ILE A 137 -65.92 7.82 37.33
C ILE A 137 -67.38 7.69 36.88
N LYS A 138 -67.84 6.44 36.73
CA LYS A 138 -69.26 6.11 36.67
C LYS A 138 -69.82 6.39 38.05
N GLY A 139 -70.45 7.56 38.18
CA GLY A 139 -71.16 7.97 39.38
C GLY A 139 -72.23 6.94 39.71
N GLN A 140 -71.91 6.02 40.63
CA GLN A 140 -72.89 5.03 41.06
C GLN A 140 -73.44 5.24 42.45
N GLN A 141 -72.92 6.14 43.30
CA GLN A 141 -73.65 6.71 44.44
C GLN A 141 -73.02 8.06 44.86
N ASN A 142 -73.81 9.12 44.87
CA ASN A 142 -73.51 10.51 45.30
C ASN A 142 -72.61 11.35 44.38
N GLY A 143 -73.24 12.37 43.77
CA GLY A 143 -72.65 13.25 42.76
C GLY A 143 -71.55 14.16 43.29
N LEU A 144 -70.40 14.13 42.61
CA LEU A 144 -69.41 15.19 42.66
C LEU A 144 -70.06 16.51 42.22
N SER A 145 -69.82 17.59 42.96
CA SER A 145 -70.19 18.93 42.49
C SER A 145 -69.39 19.28 41.24
N VAL A 146 -69.94 20.15 40.38
CA VAL A 146 -69.24 20.67 39.18
C VAL A 146 -67.86 21.25 39.55
N THR A 147 -67.76 21.86 40.73
CA THR A 147 -66.52 22.44 41.27
C THR A 147 -65.47 21.38 41.63
N GLU A 148 -65.88 20.26 42.24
CA GLU A 148 -64.96 19.16 42.57
C GLU A 148 -64.51 18.41 41.32
N LEU A 149 -65.41 18.24 40.35
CA LEU A 149 -65.07 17.69 39.04
C LEU A 149 -64.07 18.57 38.29
N ALA A 150 -64.25 19.90 38.32
CA ALA A 150 -63.32 20.85 37.70
C ALA A 150 -61.92 20.80 38.34
N LYS A 151 -61.83 20.73 39.68
CA LYS A 151 -60.55 20.58 40.39
C LYS A 151 -59.86 19.25 40.08
N LEU A 152 -60.62 18.17 40.00
CA LEU A 152 -60.10 16.85 39.65
C LEU A 152 -59.59 16.81 38.20
N MET A 153 -60.33 17.42 37.27
CA MET A 153 -59.93 17.56 35.87
C MET A 153 -58.65 18.40 35.71
N ASP A 154 -58.52 19.49 36.46
CA ASP A 154 -57.31 20.32 36.48
C ASP A 154 -56.10 19.55 37.03
N TYR A 155 -56.29 18.77 38.10
CA TYR A 155 -55.27 17.86 38.63
C TYR A 155 -54.85 16.82 37.59
N TYR A 156 -55.82 16.14 36.94
CA TYR A 156 -55.53 15.17 35.88
C TYR A 156 -54.81 15.80 34.70
N GLN A 157 -55.23 16.97 34.23
CA GLN A 157 -54.61 17.68 33.12
C GLN A 157 -53.16 18.04 33.46
N THR A 158 -52.94 18.63 34.64
CA THR A 158 -51.61 19.03 35.11
C THR A 158 -50.68 17.83 35.26
N LYS A 159 -51.12 16.76 35.96
CA LYS A 159 -50.29 15.56 36.15
C LYS A 159 -50.06 14.80 34.86
N SER A 160 -51.06 14.71 33.98
CA SER A 160 -50.88 14.06 32.67
C SER A 160 -49.85 14.81 31.82
N PHE A 161 -49.87 16.15 31.85
CA PHE A 161 -48.90 16.97 31.14
C PHE A 161 -47.48 16.80 31.72
N GLU A 162 -47.32 16.88 33.04
CA GLU A 162 -46.03 16.67 33.72
C GLU A 162 -45.42 15.31 33.39
N LEU A 163 -46.20 14.23 33.53
CA LEU A 163 -45.74 12.86 33.24
C LEU A 163 -45.44 12.66 31.75
N SER A 164 -46.27 13.19 30.85
CA SER A 164 -46.03 13.10 29.40
C SER A 164 -44.75 13.85 29.01
N SER A 165 -44.50 15.02 29.61
CA SER A 165 -43.29 15.81 29.40
C SER A 165 -42.04 15.09 29.94
N ALA A 166 -42.15 14.47 31.12
CA ALA A 166 -41.08 13.64 31.70
C ALA A 166 -40.75 12.43 30.79
N VAL A 167 -41.77 11.70 30.34
CA VAL A 167 -41.63 10.58 29.39
C VAL A 167 -40.96 11.03 28.09
N ALA A 168 -41.37 12.16 27.51
CA ALA A 168 -40.74 12.70 26.31
C ALA A 168 -39.25 13.02 26.55
N THR A 169 -38.92 13.65 27.68
CA THR A 169 -37.54 13.98 28.07
C THR A 169 -36.70 12.71 28.28
N PHE A 170 -37.24 11.69 28.94
CA PHE A 170 -36.53 10.42 29.16
C PHE A 170 -36.32 9.65 27.85
N ARG A 171 -37.31 9.66 26.94
CA ARG A 171 -37.18 9.06 25.60
C ARG A 171 -36.09 9.74 24.79
N GLU A 172 -36.01 11.07 24.79
CA GLU A 172 -34.95 11.81 24.10
C GLU A 172 -33.56 11.46 24.66
N LYS A 173 -33.42 11.42 25.99
CA LYS A 173 -32.16 11.00 26.65
C LYS A 173 -31.79 9.56 26.32
N LYS A 174 -32.78 8.66 26.29
CA LYS A 174 -32.59 7.25 25.91
C LYS A 174 -32.11 7.13 24.46
N GLU A 175 -32.70 7.87 23.53
CA GLU A 175 -32.30 7.86 22.12
C GLU A 175 -30.86 8.36 21.92
N LYS A 176 -30.47 9.44 22.63
CA LYS A 176 -29.09 9.94 22.66
C LYS A 176 -28.10 8.88 23.18
N LEU A 177 -28.44 8.22 24.29
CA LEU A 177 -27.61 7.14 24.85
C LEU A 177 -27.57 5.91 23.95
N ALA A 178 -28.67 5.54 23.28
CA ALA A 178 -28.71 4.43 22.33
C ALA A 178 -27.84 4.71 21.09
N THR A 179 -27.83 5.95 20.60
CA THR A 179 -26.93 6.37 19.52
C THR A 179 -25.47 6.28 19.94
N LEU A 180 -25.14 6.70 21.17
CA LEU A 180 -23.80 6.57 21.73
C LEU A 180 -23.41 5.10 21.94
N LEU A 181 -24.34 4.27 22.42
CA LEU A 181 -24.15 2.83 22.58
C LEU A 181 -23.74 2.20 21.25
N ASN A 182 -24.51 2.42 20.19
CA ASN A 182 -24.20 1.90 18.84
C ASN A 182 -22.81 2.36 18.36
N LYS A 183 -22.43 3.62 18.62
CA LYS A 183 -21.10 4.13 18.26
C LYS A 183 -19.98 3.41 19.01
N ILE A 184 -20.15 3.17 20.31
CA ILE A 184 -19.14 2.48 21.13
C ILE A 184 -19.10 0.99 20.80
N GLU A 185 -20.23 0.34 20.55
CA GLU A 185 -20.29 -1.07 20.11
C GLU A 185 -19.52 -1.26 18.80
N ASN A 186 -19.77 -0.40 17.80
CA ASN A 186 -19.00 -0.40 16.56
C ASN A 186 -17.50 -0.20 16.82
N GLN A 187 -17.12 0.68 17.75
CA GLN A 187 -15.72 0.91 18.10
C GLN A 187 -15.09 -0.31 18.81
N VAL A 188 -15.83 -1.00 19.69
CA VAL A 188 -15.39 -2.24 20.34
C VAL A 188 -15.20 -3.35 19.31
N ASP A 189 -16.13 -3.51 18.37
CA ASP A 189 -16.01 -4.49 17.29
C ASP A 189 -14.81 -4.19 16.37
N GLU A 190 -14.51 -2.92 16.11
CA GLU A 190 -13.31 -2.51 15.39
C GLU A 190 -12.01 -2.83 16.16
N GLU A 191 -12.00 -2.65 17.47
CA GLU A 191 -10.86 -2.98 18.32
C GLU A 191 -10.69 -4.50 18.47
N ALA A 192 -11.77 -5.28 18.58
CA ALA A 192 -11.76 -6.74 18.68
C ALA A 192 -11.28 -7.43 17.39
N LYS A 193 -11.46 -6.80 16.22
CA LYS A 193 -10.92 -7.26 14.93
C LYS A 193 -9.39 -7.12 14.83
N LYS A 194 -8.76 -6.37 15.73
CA LYS A 194 -7.30 -6.30 15.78
C LYS A 194 -6.77 -7.66 16.24
N ASN A 195 -5.81 -8.22 15.51
CA ASN A 195 -5.19 -9.48 15.91
C ASN A 195 -4.17 -9.20 17.03
N VAL A 196 -4.65 -8.84 18.22
CA VAL A 196 -3.86 -8.54 19.45
C VAL A 196 -4.03 -9.61 20.52
N ASN A 197 -5.00 -10.52 20.39
CA ASN A 197 -5.39 -11.44 21.47
C ASN A 197 -4.42 -12.62 21.66
N THR A 198 -3.43 -12.76 20.77
CA THR A 198 -2.42 -13.83 20.83
C THR A 198 -1.03 -13.23 20.63
N SER A 199 -0.07 -13.65 21.44
CA SER A 199 1.35 -13.29 21.31
C SER A 199 2.19 -14.56 21.25
N GLY A 200 3.27 -14.52 20.47
CA GLY A 200 4.23 -15.60 20.41
C GLY A 200 5.16 -15.63 21.62
N ARG A 201 5.46 -16.83 22.10
CA ARG A 201 6.49 -17.11 23.11
C ARG A 201 7.48 -18.13 22.55
N LEU A 202 8.77 -17.83 22.69
CA LEU A 202 9.87 -18.71 22.31
C LEU A 202 10.59 -19.19 23.58
N ALA A 203 10.60 -20.50 23.80
CA ALA A 203 11.43 -21.14 24.80
C ALA A 203 12.77 -21.53 24.17
N ILE A 204 13.86 -21.02 24.75
CA ILE A 204 15.23 -21.27 24.29
C ILE A 204 15.96 -22.00 25.40
N GLN A 205 16.49 -23.19 25.09
CA GLN A 205 17.45 -23.87 25.94
C GLN A 205 18.86 -23.49 25.49
N VAL A 206 19.67 -22.97 26.40
CA VAL A 206 21.04 -22.55 26.11
C VAL A 206 22.02 -23.15 27.12
N ASN A 207 23.25 -23.37 26.69
CA ASN A 207 24.38 -23.66 27.56
C ASN A 207 25.33 -22.46 27.56
N ALA A 208 25.62 -21.90 28.73
CA ALA A 208 26.55 -20.78 28.89
C ALA A 208 27.86 -21.26 29.52
N ALA A 209 29.00 -20.94 28.90
CA ALA A 209 30.31 -21.35 29.39
C ALA A 209 30.70 -20.64 30.70
N VAL A 210 30.16 -19.44 30.92
CA VAL A 210 30.38 -18.58 32.10
C VAL A 210 29.08 -17.87 32.47
N THR A 211 28.97 -17.37 33.69
CA THR A 211 27.86 -16.49 34.09
C THR A 211 28.02 -15.13 33.39
N LEU A 212 27.04 -14.71 32.60
CA LEU A 212 27.07 -13.43 31.87
C LEU A 212 25.68 -12.84 31.64
N LYS A 213 25.62 -11.53 31.38
CA LYS A 213 24.45 -10.90 30.74
C LYS A 213 24.60 -11.04 29.23
N ALA A 214 23.83 -11.93 28.61
CA ALA A 214 23.87 -12.20 27.18
C ALA A 214 22.80 -11.41 26.43
N GLU A 215 23.18 -10.85 25.28
CA GLU A 215 22.24 -10.24 24.33
C GLU A 215 21.79 -11.28 23.30
N PHE A 216 20.48 -11.30 23.04
CA PHE A 216 19.84 -12.17 22.05
C PHE A 216 19.23 -11.31 20.97
N ILE A 217 19.64 -11.52 19.71
CA ILE A 217 19.01 -10.91 18.54
C ILE A 217 18.22 -12.01 17.84
N ILE A 218 16.91 -11.85 17.79
CA ILE A 218 15.98 -12.87 17.29
C ILE A 218 15.34 -12.32 16.01
N SER A 219 15.55 -13.00 14.88
CA SER A 219 15.01 -12.63 13.58
C SER A 219 14.15 -13.76 13.03
N TYR A 220 12.98 -13.44 12.46
CA TYR A 220 12.08 -14.42 11.86
C TYR A 220 11.12 -13.73 10.90
N VAL A 221 10.57 -14.49 9.96
CA VAL A 221 9.48 -14.07 9.07
C VAL A 221 8.15 -14.38 9.75
N ALA A 222 7.32 -13.37 9.91
CA ALA A 222 5.93 -13.49 10.31
C ALA A 222 5.00 -13.39 9.10
N SER A 223 3.92 -14.15 9.13
CA SER A 223 2.83 -14.03 8.16
C SER A 223 1.94 -12.82 8.47
N ASN A 224 0.92 -12.57 7.64
CA ASN A 224 -0.09 -11.52 7.87
C ASN A 224 0.45 -10.08 7.94
N ALA A 225 1.56 -9.82 7.25
CA ALA A 225 2.02 -8.48 6.93
C ALA A 225 2.30 -8.38 5.44
N TYR A 226 2.01 -7.26 4.81
CA TYR A 226 2.36 -7.02 3.41
C TYR A 226 2.34 -5.54 3.10
N TRP A 227 2.94 -5.16 1.97
CA TRP A 227 2.76 -3.82 1.43
C TRP A 227 2.37 -3.85 -0.05
N ILE A 228 1.61 -2.84 -0.47
CA ILE A 228 1.13 -2.66 -1.85
C ILE A 228 1.60 -1.30 -2.39
N PRO A 229 2.26 -1.24 -3.56
CA PRO A 229 2.60 0.02 -4.21
C PRO A 229 1.31 0.69 -4.70
N TYR A 230 1.26 2.00 -4.56
CA TYR A 230 0.22 2.82 -5.17
C TYR A 230 0.78 4.21 -5.45
N TYR A 231 0.13 4.93 -6.35
CA TYR A 231 0.67 6.18 -6.87
C TYR A 231 -0.36 7.29 -6.83
N ASP A 232 0.11 8.52 -6.72
CA ASP A 232 -0.68 9.68 -7.12
C ASP A 232 0.09 10.39 -8.25
N VAL A 233 -0.58 10.64 -9.37
CA VAL A 233 -0.06 11.47 -10.47
C VAL A 233 -0.80 12.80 -10.41
N LYS A 234 -0.08 13.87 -10.08
CA LYS A 234 -0.61 15.23 -10.03
C LYS A 234 -0.15 16.03 -11.23
N VAL A 235 -1.11 16.50 -12.02
CA VAL A 235 -0.90 17.40 -13.14
C VAL A 235 -1.54 18.73 -12.79
N GLU A 236 -0.74 19.75 -12.48
CA GLU A 236 -1.28 21.10 -12.24
C GLU A 236 -1.68 21.77 -13.55
N ASN A 237 -0.90 21.53 -14.62
CA ASN A 237 -1.14 22.04 -15.95
C ASN A 237 -0.55 21.05 -16.98
N VAL A 238 -1.27 20.78 -18.07
CA VAL A 238 -0.84 19.93 -19.20
C VAL A 238 0.36 20.47 -20.00
N GLN A 239 0.84 21.67 -19.73
CA GLN A 239 2.09 22.20 -20.29
C GLN A 239 3.31 22.03 -19.37
N GLN A 240 3.12 21.61 -18.12
CA GLN A 240 4.18 21.45 -17.13
C GLN A 240 4.45 19.97 -16.84
N ALA A 241 5.61 19.67 -16.26
CA ALA A 241 5.90 18.34 -15.75
C ALA A 241 4.91 17.97 -14.65
N ALA A 242 4.51 16.69 -14.60
CA ALA A 242 3.64 16.19 -13.55
C ALA A 242 4.46 15.73 -12.35
N LYS A 243 3.83 15.70 -11.17
CA LYS A 243 4.44 15.12 -9.96
C LYS A 243 3.91 13.71 -9.75
N LEU A 244 4.80 12.74 -9.74
CA LEU A 244 4.53 11.37 -9.36
C LEU A 244 4.91 11.16 -7.90
N PHE A 245 3.93 10.78 -7.10
CA PHE A 245 4.13 10.32 -5.72
C PHE A 245 4.08 8.80 -5.71
N TYR A 246 5.22 8.16 -5.50
CA TYR A 246 5.29 6.73 -5.29
C TYR A 246 5.06 6.44 -3.81
N LYS A 247 3.98 5.74 -3.49
CA LYS A 247 3.53 5.44 -2.13
C LYS A 247 3.38 3.93 -1.90
N ALA A 248 3.35 3.56 -0.63
CA ALA A 248 3.07 2.21 -0.17
C ALA A 248 1.92 2.20 0.82
N LYS A 249 1.05 1.19 0.70
CA LYS A 249 0.07 0.79 1.72
C LYS A 249 0.63 -0.40 2.48
N ILE A 250 0.96 -0.24 3.74
CA ILE A 250 1.47 -1.28 4.62
C ILE A 250 0.31 -1.78 5.49
N VAL A 251 0.09 -3.09 5.51
CA VAL A 251 -0.97 -3.74 6.28
C VAL A 251 -0.34 -4.83 7.12
N GLN A 252 -0.69 -4.91 8.40
CA GLN A 252 -0.20 -5.97 9.28
C GLN A 252 -1.21 -6.37 10.36
N THR A 253 -1.23 -7.66 10.67
CA THR A 253 -1.97 -8.28 11.79
C THR A 253 -1.10 -9.35 12.47
N THR A 254 0.15 -9.02 12.77
CA THR A 254 1.19 -9.94 13.28
C THR A 254 1.06 -10.29 14.76
N GLY A 255 0.09 -9.74 15.49
CA GLY A 255 0.04 -9.90 16.95
C GLY A 255 0.74 -8.77 17.72
N LEU A 256 1.49 -7.91 17.03
CA LEU A 256 2.35 -6.90 17.64
C LEU A 256 2.12 -5.52 17.05
N ASP A 257 1.98 -4.51 17.91
CA ASP A 257 2.15 -3.12 17.48
C ASP A 257 3.63 -2.86 17.20
N TRP A 258 3.93 -2.41 15.99
CA TRP A 258 5.27 -1.94 15.66
C TRP A 258 5.39 -0.51 16.14
N LYS A 259 6.19 -0.27 17.18
CA LYS A 259 6.37 1.06 17.79
C LYS A 259 7.80 1.50 17.60
N GLN A 260 7.99 2.64 16.93
CA GLN A 260 9.27 3.28 16.67
C GLN A 260 10.29 2.32 16.03
N VAL A 261 9.83 1.51 15.07
CA VAL A 261 10.70 0.53 14.40
C VAL A 261 11.42 1.17 13.22
N LYS A 262 12.65 0.73 12.92
CA LYS A 262 13.28 1.02 11.63
C LYS A 262 12.58 0.18 10.57
N LEU A 263 11.85 0.84 9.68
CA LEU A 263 11.02 0.18 8.67
C LEU A 263 11.75 0.12 7.33
N SER A 264 11.64 -1.03 6.65
CA SER A 264 12.05 -1.18 5.26
C SER A 264 10.99 -1.95 4.48
N LEU A 265 10.83 -1.63 3.19
CA LEU A 265 9.91 -2.31 2.29
C LEU A 265 10.70 -3.00 1.19
N SER A 266 10.39 -4.26 0.90
CA SER A 266 11.08 -5.04 -0.11
C SER A 266 10.11 -5.65 -1.11
N THR A 267 10.51 -5.67 -2.39
CA THR A 267 9.74 -6.31 -3.46
C THR A 267 9.91 -7.83 -3.50
N SER A 268 10.84 -8.39 -2.73
CA SER A 268 11.06 -9.84 -2.69
C SER A 268 9.89 -10.59 -2.03
N VAL A 269 9.79 -11.88 -2.37
CA VAL A 269 8.86 -12.84 -1.77
C VAL A 269 9.69 -13.93 -1.08
N PRO A 270 9.86 -13.91 0.25
CA PRO A 270 10.75 -14.83 0.96
C PRO A 270 10.42 -16.33 0.76
N ALA A 271 9.16 -16.65 0.47
CA ALA A 271 8.69 -18.03 0.31
C ALA A 271 8.77 -18.58 -1.13
N LEU A 272 9.34 -17.85 -2.09
CA LEU A 272 9.39 -18.28 -3.49
C LEU A 272 10.42 -19.41 -3.66
N LYS A 273 9.95 -20.65 -3.90
CA LYS A 273 10.83 -21.77 -4.27
C LYS A 273 11.46 -21.49 -5.65
N GLY A 274 12.72 -21.07 -5.67
CA GLY A 274 13.46 -20.79 -6.89
C GLY A 274 14.20 -22.01 -7.43
N VAL A 275 13.50 -22.95 -8.07
CA VAL A 275 14.18 -23.93 -8.95
C VAL A 275 13.96 -23.47 -10.38
N ALA A 276 15.04 -23.08 -11.06
CA ALA A 276 14.97 -22.74 -12.47
C ALA A 276 14.40 -23.94 -13.26
N PRO A 277 13.36 -23.75 -14.09
CA PRO A 277 12.80 -24.85 -14.87
C PRO A 277 13.88 -25.37 -15.83
N LYS A 278 14.00 -26.69 -15.91
CA LYS A 278 14.81 -27.33 -16.95
C LYS A 278 13.88 -27.66 -18.11
N LEU A 279 14.28 -27.31 -19.32
CA LEU A 279 13.57 -27.72 -20.53
C LEU A 279 13.83 -29.20 -20.75
N ASP A 280 12.77 -30.01 -20.74
CA ASP A 280 12.83 -31.37 -21.26
C ASP A 280 12.87 -31.34 -22.79
N SER A 281 13.49 -32.35 -23.41
CA SER A 281 13.49 -32.48 -24.87
C SER A 281 12.05 -32.59 -25.39
N TRP A 282 11.65 -31.66 -26.26
CA TRP A 282 10.32 -31.65 -26.88
C TRP A 282 10.38 -32.29 -28.27
N PHE A 283 9.78 -33.48 -28.42
CA PHE A 283 9.67 -34.17 -29.70
C PHE A 283 8.29 -33.91 -30.32
N VAL A 284 8.26 -33.52 -31.60
CA VAL A 284 7.03 -33.36 -32.38
C VAL A 284 6.70 -34.68 -33.09
N GLY A 285 5.48 -35.18 -32.91
CA GLY A 285 4.99 -36.40 -33.57
C GLY A 285 3.49 -36.31 -33.87
N TYR A 286 3.01 -37.10 -34.83
CA TYR A 286 1.57 -37.21 -35.12
C TYR A 286 0.84 -37.79 -33.90
N VAL A 287 -0.34 -37.23 -33.57
CA VAL A 287 -1.21 -37.77 -32.51
C VAL A 287 -1.72 -39.14 -32.95
N THR A 288 -1.02 -40.20 -32.55
CA THR A 288 -1.53 -41.56 -32.63
C THR A 288 -2.30 -41.85 -31.34
N ASN A 289 -3.58 -42.24 -31.45
CA ASN A 289 -4.52 -42.48 -30.34
C ASN A 289 -4.13 -43.56 -29.31
N ASN A 290 -2.88 -44.03 -29.28
CA ASN A 290 -2.40 -44.99 -28.30
C ASN A 290 -1.47 -44.27 -27.31
N ALA A 291 -2.06 -43.77 -26.23
CA ALA A 291 -1.30 -43.30 -25.07
C ALA A 291 -0.42 -44.45 -24.54
N PRO A 292 0.91 -44.26 -24.37
CA PRO A 292 1.73 -45.26 -23.72
C PRO A 292 1.37 -45.36 -22.24
N ILE A 293 1.15 -46.59 -21.77
CA ILE A 293 0.99 -46.93 -20.37
C ILE A 293 2.25 -46.47 -19.62
N LYS A 294 2.11 -45.48 -18.73
CA LYS A 294 3.18 -45.11 -17.79
C LYS A 294 3.34 -46.25 -16.78
N LEU A 295 4.36 -47.08 -16.95
CA LEU A 295 4.84 -47.99 -15.90
C LEU A 295 5.30 -47.15 -14.71
N ARG A 296 4.49 -47.17 -13.65
CA ARG A 296 4.80 -46.60 -12.34
C ARG A 296 5.78 -47.55 -11.66
N GLY A 297 7.01 -47.09 -11.46
CA GLY A 297 7.97 -47.77 -10.58
C GLY A 297 9.30 -48.04 -11.26
N LEU A 298 10.24 -47.12 -11.08
CA LEU A 298 11.67 -47.37 -10.91
C LEU A 298 12.29 -46.05 -10.45
N SER A 299 12.46 -45.94 -9.14
CA SER A 299 13.26 -44.91 -8.48
C SER A 299 14.73 -45.13 -8.85
N THR A 300 15.28 -44.27 -9.70
CA THR A 300 16.72 -44.26 -9.99
C THR A 300 17.37 -43.03 -9.36
N PHE A 301 18.04 -43.30 -8.24
CA PHE A 301 19.38 -42.88 -7.86
C PHE A 301 19.84 -41.45 -8.20
N ASN A 302 19.82 -40.59 -7.17
CA ASN A 302 20.95 -39.84 -6.62
C ASN A 302 22.06 -39.40 -7.60
N ASP A 303 21.89 -38.26 -8.26
CA ASP A 303 23.00 -37.51 -8.89
C ASP A 303 23.59 -36.53 -7.86
N GLN A 304 24.53 -37.03 -7.07
CA GLN A 304 25.51 -36.18 -6.39
C GLN A 304 26.56 -35.75 -7.41
N ALA A 305 26.47 -34.50 -7.86
CA ALA A 305 27.50 -33.88 -8.66
C ALA A 305 28.82 -33.83 -7.86
N LEU A 306 29.84 -34.42 -8.47
CA LEU A 306 31.22 -34.51 -8.02
C LEU A 306 31.82 -33.14 -7.66
N GLN A 307 32.32 -33.06 -6.44
CA GLN A 307 33.31 -32.09 -6.00
C GLN A 307 34.61 -32.31 -6.78
N GLY A 308 35.11 -31.27 -7.45
CA GLY A 308 36.47 -31.20 -7.96
C GLY A 308 37.13 -29.94 -7.41
N SER A 309 37.88 -30.07 -6.33
CA SER A 309 38.80 -29.05 -5.84
C SER A 309 40.12 -29.20 -6.58
N VAL A 310 40.55 -28.15 -7.28
CA VAL A 310 41.91 -28.08 -7.84
C VAL A 310 42.82 -27.47 -6.77
N ALA A 311 43.86 -28.23 -6.39
CA ALA A 311 44.87 -27.80 -5.45
C ALA A 311 45.94 -26.96 -6.15
N GLY A 312 46.31 -25.82 -5.55
CA GLY A 312 47.61 -25.17 -5.75
C GLY A 312 47.61 -23.91 -6.60
N LEU A 313 47.55 -22.74 -5.94
CA LEU A 313 48.53 -21.69 -6.19
C LEU A 313 48.64 -20.78 -4.97
N ASN A 314 49.87 -20.60 -4.49
CA ASN A 314 50.21 -19.94 -3.25
C ASN A 314 50.57 -18.46 -3.49
N ILE A 315 49.93 -17.60 -2.70
CA ILE A 315 50.34 -16.31 -2.10
C ILE A 315 51.54 -15.58 -2.73
N GLY A 316 51.26 -14.36 -3.20
CA GLY A 316 52.22 -13.26 -3.33
C GLY A 316 51.64 -11.99 -2.71
N SER A 317 52.20 -11.59 -1.57
CA SER A 317 51.89 -10.37 -0.82
C SER A 317 52.46 -9.13 -1.52
N ALA A 318 51.69 -8.04 -1.64
CA ALA A 318 52.17 -6.68 -1.37
C ALA A 318 51.03 -5.65 -1.48
N SER A 319 50.87 -4.93 -0.38
CA SER A 319 50.24 -3.65 -0.14
C SER A 319 50.10 -2.69 -1.34
N GLN A 320 48.98 -1.97 -1.42
CA GLN A 320 48.95 -0.50 -1.35
C GLN A 320 47.51 0.01 -1.20
N LEU A 321 47.29 0.77 -0.12
CA LEU A 321 46.11 1.60 0.14
C LEU A 321 46.23 2.88 -0.70
N SER A 322 45.13 3.32 -1.32
CA SER A 322 45.03 4.64 -1.93
C SER A 322 44.20 5.56 -1.03
N GLU A 323 44.91 6.58 -0.58
CA GLU A 323 44.56 7.71 0.27
C GLU A 323 43.51 8.64 -0.40
N VAL A 324 42.51 9.10 0.37
CA VAL A 324 41.63 10.20 -0.03
C VAL A 324 42.03 11.44 0.76
N VAL A 325 42.37 12.48 0.00
CA VAL A 325 42.92 13.77 0.43
C VAL A 325 41.90 14.55 1.27
N VAL A 326 42.29 14.95 2.47
CA VAL A 326 41.70 16.07 3.23
C VAL A 326 42.67 17.24 3.16
N VAL A 327 42.22 18.38 2.67
CA VAL A 327 43.04 19.60 2.60
C VAL A 327 43.15 20.20 4.01
N GLY A 328 44.33 20.04 4.61
CA GLY A 328 44.75 20.72 5.84
C GLY A 328 45.51 22.01 5.53
N TYR A 329 45.30 22.99 6.42
CA TYR A 329 45.79 24.36 6.42
C TYR A 329 47.31 24.52 6.27
N GLY A 330 47.75 25.41 5.38
CA GLY A 330 49.11 25.93 5.33
C GLY A 330 49.34 27.05 6.36
N ARG A 331 50.55 27.13 6.93
CA ARG A 331 50.99 28.20 7.83
C ARG A 331 52.18 28.96 7.23
N ALA A 332 51.99 30.28 7.15
CA ALA A 332 52.93 31.39 7.22
C ALA A 332 54.30 31.30 6.53
N GLY A 333 54.46 32.10 5.48
CA GLY A 333 55.70 32.81 5.18
C GLY A 333 55.48 34.30 5.48
N ASP A 334 56.42 34.90 6.23
CA ASP A 334 56.50 36.33 6.49
C ASP A 334 56.65 37.12 5.20
N GLY A 335 55.96 38.27 5.13
CA GLY A 335 56.07 39.26 4.08
C GLY A 335 55.30 40.50 4.48
N ASP A 336 56.03 41.61 4.57
CA ASP A 336 55.71 42.85 5.25
C ASP A 336 54.43 43.59 4.83
N ALA A 337 53.99 44.40 5.79
CA ALA A 337 52.76 45.17 5.83
C ALA A 337 52.58 46.20 4.72
N GLU A 338 51.34 46.33 4.26
CA GLU A 338 50.78 47.60 3.82
C GLU A 338 49.38 47.78 4.44
N ARG A 339 49.23 48.82 5.27
CA ARG A 339 47.97 49.20 5.91
C ARG A 339 47.08 49.94 4.90
N VAL A 340 45.97 49.32 4.48
CA VAL A 340 44.81 50.04 3.95
C VAL A 340 43.51 49.32 4.40
N SER A 341 42.54 50.13 4.84
CA SER A 341 41.14 49.86 5.22
C SER A 341 40.82 48.83 6.32
N ASN A 342 40.12 49.30 7.36
CA ASN A 342 39.24 48.49 8.22
C ASN A 342 38.03 48.00 7.40
N ASP A 343 38.27 47.14 6.40
CA ASP A 343 37.19 46.43 5.73
C ASP A 343 36.69 45.37 6.69
N VAL A 344 35.55 45.65 7.32
CA VAL A 344 34.75 44.65 8.03
C VAL A 344 34.44 43.56 7.01
N VAL A 345 35.24 42.48 6.98
CA VAL A 345 34.93 41.30 6.18
C VAL A 345 33.56 40.85 6.65
N PRO A 346 32.52 40.96 5.81
CA PRO A 346 31.17 40.64 6.26
C PRO A 346 31.17 39.16 6.62
N LYS A 347 30.59 38.80 7.76
CA LYS A 347 30.48 37.39 8.14
C LYS A 347 29.53 36.70 7.16
N PRO A 348 29.80 35.44 6.78
CA PRO A 348 28.86 34.67 5.97
C PRO A 348 27.56 34.47 6.74
N VAL A 349 26.43 34.49 6.02
CA VAL A 349 25.10 34.25 6.61
C VAL A 349 24.68 32.79 6.48
N TYR A 350 23.82 32.33 7.37
CA TYR A 350 23.20 31.00 7.28
C TYR A 350 21.80 31.12 6.72
N ILE A 351 21.45 30.24 5.79
CA ILE A 351 20.17 30.27 5.08
C ILE A 351 19.52 28.90 5.25
N LEU A 352 18.37 28.84 5.91
CA LEU A 352 17.62 27.62 6.17
C LEU A 352 16.31 27.63 5.36
N ASN A 353 16.19 26.72 4.39
CA ASN A 353 15.03 26.65 3.49
C ASN A 353 14.66 28.01 2.88
N GLY A 354 15.67 28.80 2.48
CA GLY A 354 15.50 30.14 1.89
C GLY A 354 15.41 31.31 2.89
N ASN A 355 15.33 31.05 4.20
CA ASN A 355 15.26 32.09 5.23
C ASN A 355 16.61 32.31 5.90
N ILE A 356 17.01 33.56 6.10
CA ILE A 356 18.24 33.88 6.85
C ILE A 356 18.01 33.57 8.33
N ILE A 357 18.91 32.78 8.92
CA ILE A 357 18.90 32.38 10.34
C ILE A 357 20.18 32.83 11.04
N ASN A 358 20.16 32.83 12.38
CA ASN A 358 21.34 33.17 13.17
C ASN A 358 22.24 31.95 13.47
N ASP A 359 23.46 32.21 13.95
CA ASP A 359 24.48 31.20 14.26
C ASP A 359 24.02 30.17 15.31
N GLU A 360 23.19 30.56 16.28
CA GLU A 360 22.69 29.65 17.30
C GLU A 360 21.64 28.69 16.75
N GLU A 361 20.75 29.19 15.89
CA GLU A 361 19.75 28.40 15.19
C GLU A 361 20.43 27.38 14.26
N PHE A 362 21.49 27.79 13.56
CA PHE A 362 22.27 26.89 12.70
C PHE A 362 22.89 25.73 13.49
N LYS A 363 23.45 26.01 14.68
CA LYS A 363 24.05 24.98 15.55
C LYS A 363 23.04 23.99 16.12
N ARG A 364 21.75 24.35 16.20
CA ARG A 364 20.68 23.47 16.69
C ARG A 364 20.13 22.53 15.61
N ILE A 365 20.53 22.68 14.35
CA ILE A 365 20.09 21.82 13.25
C ILE A 365 20.63 20.40 13.47
N ASN A 366 19.75 19.40 13.48
CA ASN A 366 20.14 18.01 13.51
C ASN A 366 20.79 17.63 12.17
N PRO A 367 22.06 17.17 12.13
CA PRO A 367 22.71 16.80 10.87
C PRO A 367 21.95 15.78 10.02
N ASN A 368 21.20 14.86 10.63
CA ASN A 368 20.42 13.84 9.92
C ASN A 368 19.16 14.41 9.22
N SER A 369 18.78 15.64 9.56
CA SER A 369 17.67 16.37 8.95
C SER A 369 18.09 17.24 7.76
N ILE A 370 19.40 17.33 7.48
CA ILE A 370 19.93 18.11 6.35
C ILE A 370 19.77 17.29 5.07
N LYS A 371 19.09 17.87 4.08
CA LYS A 371 18.94 17.33 2.73
C LYS A 371 20.09 17.75 1.83
N ASN A 372 20.45 19.03 1.89
CA ASN A 372 21.51 19.61 1.09
C ASN A 372 22.21 20.71 1.89
N LEU A 373 23.53 20.82 1.72
CA LEU A 373 24.34 21.88 2.30
C LEU A 373 25.24 22.44 1.21
N LYS A 374 25.06 23.73 0.90
CA LYS A 374 25.80 24.42 -0.15
C LYS A 374 26.43 25.68 0.41
N VAL A 375 27.75 25.83 0.19
CA VAL A 375 28.47 27.07 0.54
C VAL A 375 28.58 27.93 -0.72
N LEU A 376 28.04 29.15 -0.64
CA LEU A 376 28.05 30.16 -1.70
C LEU A 376 29.13 31.20 -1.46
N LYS A 377 29.86 31.53 -2.52
CA LYS A 377 30.86 32.61 -2.51
C LYS A 377 30.17 33.99 -2.42
N PRO A 378 30.84 35.03 -1.87
CA PRO A 378 30.28 36.38 -1.68
C PRO A 378 29.49 36.95 -2.86
N LYS A 379 30.03 36.86 -4.09
CA LYS A 379 29.37 37.38 -5.29
C LYS A 379 28.08 36.63 -5.64
N GLU A 380 28.10 35.31 -5.55
CA GLU A 380 26.91 34.47 -5.80
C GLU A 380 25.85 34.67 -4.73
N ALA A 381 26.26 34.72 -3.47
CA ALA A 381 25.37 34.92 -2.33
C ALA A 381 24.71 36.32 -2.37
N SER A 382 25.47 37.36 -2.71
CA SER A 382 24.95 38.73 -2.82
C SER A 382 23.96 38.90 -3.98
N ASN A 383 24.15 38.16 -5.08
CA ASN A 383 23.21 38.19 -6.21
C ASN A 383 21.84 37.59 -5.86
N ILE A 384 21.80 36.61 -4.96
CA ILE A 384 20.56 35.90 -4.58
C ILE A 384 19.90 36.54 -3.36
N TYR A 385 20.69 36.90 -2.35
CA TYR A 385 20.19 37.32 -1.02
C TYR A 385 20.50 38.78 -0.69
N GLY A 386 21.08 39.54 -1.61
CA GLY A 386 21.39 40.96 -1.43
C GLY A 386 22.59 41.23 -0.53
N GLY A 387 22.79 42.50 -0.16
CA GLY A 387 24.00 42.98 0.53
C GLY A 387 24.26 42.35 1.92
N VAL A 388 23.23 41.77 2.54
CA VAL A 388 23.37 41.02 3.80
C VAL A 388 24.22 39.76 3.65
N ALA A 389 24.33 39.21 2.44
CA ALA A 389 25.15 38.03 2.14
C ALA A 389 26.49 38.38 1.46
N SER A 390 26.96 39.63 1.62
CA SER A 390 28.25 40.12 1.11
C SER A 390 29.47 39.37 1.66
N GLY A 391 29.29 38.62 2.74
CA GLY A 391 30.29 37.72 3.34
C GLY A 391 30.30 36.30 2.78
N GLY A 392 29.39 35.98 1.85
CA GLY A 392 29.05 34.61 1.46
C GLY A 392 27.85 34.08 2.23
N ALA A 393 27.39 32.87 1.87
CA ALA A 393 26.27 32.23 2.55
C ALA A 393 26.45 30.71 2.64
N THR A 394 25.99 30.11 3.73
CA THR A 394 25.81 28.65 3.84
C THR A 394 24.32 28.35 3.75
N VAL A 395 23.89 27.74 2.65
CA VAL A 395 22.51 27.33 2.41
C VAL A 395 22.33 25.89 2.88
N VAL A 396 21.38 25.70 3.78
CA VAL A 396 20.94 24.41 4.30
C VAL A 396 19.50 24.20 3.92
N ASP A 397 19.25 23.16 3.14
CA ASP A 397 17.91 22.69 2.86
C ASP A 397 17.64 21.50 3.79
N LEU A 398 16.55 21.55 4.55
CA LEU A 398 16.13 20.44 5.41
C LEU A 398 15.27 19.45 4.63
N LYS A 399 15.29 18.21 5.08
CA LYS A 399 14.36 17.17 4.69
C LYS A 399 12.96 17.54 5.21
N THR A 400 12.01 17.75 4.31
CA THR A 400 10.64 18.22 4.64
C THR A 400 9.58 17.18 4.32
N GLU A 401 9.84 16.30 3.35
CA GLU A 401 8.93 15.23 2.96
C GLU A 401 9.42 13.87 3.50
N LEU A 402 8.51 12.92 3.70
CA LEU A 402 8.89 11.56 4.10
C LEU A 402 9.86 10.92 3.10
N SER A 403 9.68 11.19 1.81
CA SER A 403 10.53 10.73 0.72
C SER A 403 12.00 11.17 0.87
N ASP A 404 12.28 12.27 1.57
CA ASP A 404 13.66 12.71 1.86
C ASP A 404 14.38 11.79 2.88
N TYR A 405 13.62 10.96 3.61
CA TYR A 405 14.11 9.98 4.56
C TYR A 405 14.06 8.55 4.01
N VAL A 406 13.78 8.39 2.70
CA VAL A 406 13.75 7.09 2.05
C VAL A 406 14.96 6.93 1.16
N SER A 407 15.76 5.91 1.42
CA SER A 407 16.81 5.46 0.50
C SER A 407 16.34 4.24 -0.27
N VAL A 408 16.73 4.16 -1.54
CA VAL A 408 16.35 3.06 -2.43
C VAL A 408 17.60 2.29 -2.84
N ASN A 409 17.58 0.99 -2.59
CA ASN A 409 18.63 0.06 -2.96
C ASN A 409 18.07 -0.97 -3.94
N ASN A 410 18.59 -0.95 -5.17
CA ASN A 410 18.25 -1.88 -6.22
C ASN A 410 19.30 -2.98 -6.28
N THR A 411 18.87 -4.23 -6.11
CA THR A 411 19.69 -5.41 -6.40
C THR A 411 19.22 -6.06 -7.70
N ALA A 412 19.92 -7.10 -8.15
CA ALA A 412 19.54 -7.85 -9.35
C ALA A 412 18.15 -8.52 -9.25
N LEU A 413 17.63 -8.74 -8.04
CA LEU A 413 16.40 -9.52 -7.82
C LEU A 413 15.32 -8.79 -7.00
N ASN A 414 15.65 -7.68 -6.33
CA ASN A 414 14.68 -6.93 -5.54
C ASN A 414 15.04 -5.43 -5.42
N VAL A 415 14.03 -4.65 -5.05
CA VAL A 415 14.14 -3.24 -4.68
C VAL A 415 13.81 -3.13 -3.21
N ASN A 416 14.66 -2.45 -2.45
CA ASN A 416 14.48 -2.19 -1.02
C ASN A 416 14.37 -0.68 -0.78
N PHE A 417 13.31 -0.27 -0.10
CA PHE A 417 13.09 1.08 0.39
C PHE A 417 13.42 1.09 1.89
N GLU A 418 14.50 1.75 2.30
CA GLU A 418 14.82 1.94 3.71
C GLU A 418 14.30 3.29 4.18
N ILE A 419 13.48 3.29 5.24
CA ILE A 419 12.90 4.50 5.83
C ILE A 419 13.71 4.81 7.09
N ASP A 420 14.44 5.92 7.07
CA ASP A 420 15.42 6.28 8.11
C ASP A 420 14.77 6.82 9.40
N ILE A 421 13.49 7.17 9.35
CA ILE A 421 12.74 7.62 10.52
C ILE A 421 11.99 6.46 11.18
N PRO A 422 11.96 6.38 12.52
CA PRO A 422 11.13 5.41 13.24
C PRO A 422 9.65 5.54 12.86
N TYR A 423 8.99 4.41 12.69
CA TYR A 423 7.61 4.35 12.23
C TYR A 423 6.73 3.51 13.16
N ASP A 424 5.49 3.93 13.36
CA ASP A 424 4.49 3.22 14.16
C ASP A 424 3.46 2.54 13.24
N ILE A 425 3.28 1.23 13.36
CA ILE A 425 2.27 0.46 12.59
C ILE A 425 1.49 -0.46 13.52
N PRO A 426 0.21 -0.13 13.82
CA PRO A 426 -0.64 -0.94 14.69
C PRO A 426 -1.07 -2.26 14.03
N THR A 427 -1.29 -3.31 14.83
CA THR A 427 -1.75 -4.64 14.35
C THR A 427 -3.27 -4.69 14.13
N ASN A 428 -3.78 -3.76 13.32
CA ASN A 428 -5.22 -3.56 13.12
C ASN A 428 -5.74 -3.91 11.72
N GLY A 429 -4.87 -4.38 10.82
CA GLY A 429 -5.24 -4.69 9.44
C GLY A 429 -5.66 -3.49 8.58
N LYS A 430 -5.58 -2.26 9.10
CA LYS A 430 -5.85 -1.03 8.34
C LYS A 430 -4.57 -0.59 7.64
N ALA A 431 -4.70 -0.23 6.35
CA ALA A 431 -3.57 0.24 5.55
C ALA A 431 -2.98 1.54 6.12
N GLN A 432 -1.68 1.50 6.43
CA GLN A 432 -0.88 2.68 6.72
C GLN A 432 -0.17 3.12 5.44
N THR A 433 -0.20 4.42 5.17
CA THR A 433 0.38 4.99 3.96
C THR A 433 1.75 5.59 4.23
N ALA A 434 2.73 5.28 3.39
CA ALA A 434 4.03 5.95 3.36
C ALA A 434 4.34 6.43 1.94
N THR A 435 4.69 7.72 1.77
CA THR A 435 5.28 8.22 0.52
C THR A 435 6.74 7.82 0.47
N LEU A 436 7.09 6.98 -0.51
CA LEU A 436 8.43 6.45 -0.71
C LEU A 436 9.29 7.39 -1.53
N GLN A 437 8.73 7.94 -2.61
CA GLN A 437 9.44 8.85 -3.51
C GLN A 437 8.49 9.90 -4.07
N THR A 438 9.04 11.09 -4.31
CA THR A 438 8.38 12.18 -5.05
C THR A 438 9.28 12.52 -6.23
N VAL A 439 8.79 12.39 -7.46
CA VAL A 439 9.58 12.63 -8.68
C VAL A 439 8.78 13.50 -9.65
N GLU A 440 9.45 14.45 -10.29
CA GLU A 440 8.88 15.18 -11.42
C GLU A 440 9.07 14.37 -12.70
N ILE A 441 7.98 14.14 -13.42
CA ILE A 441 7.95 13.33 -14.63
C ILE A 441 7.52 14.16 -15.83
N PRO A 442 8.28 14.15 -16.94
CA PRO A 442 7.89 14.83 -18.16
C PRO A 442 6.78 14.03 -18.84
N LEU A 443 5.60 14.63 -18.98
CA LEU A 443 4.47 14.04 -19.68
C LEU A 443 4.24 14.76 -21.00
N SER A 444 3.90 13.99 -22.03
CA SER A 444 3.31 14.53 -23.26
C SER A 444 1.86 14.08 -23.35
N TYR A 445 0.97 14.95 -23.80
CA TYR A 445 -0.48 14.71 -23.74
C TYR A 445 -1.04 14.50 -25.14
N GLU A 446 -1.96 13.53 -25.26
CA GLU A 446 -2.71 13.29 -26.49
C GLU A 446 -4.13 12.82 -26.16
N HIS A 447 -5.04 13.03 -27.10
CA HIS A 447 -6.41 12.55 -27.02
C HIS A 447 -6.55 11.28 -27.85
N ILE A 448 -7.30 10.31 -27.35
CA ILE A 448 -7.62 9.07 -28.06
C ILE A 448 -9.14 8.94 -28.18
N ALA A 449 -9.61 8.59 -29.37
CA ALA A 449 -11.02 8.29 -29.62
C ALA A 449 -11.17 6.99 -30.41
N ALA A 450 -12.17 6.19 -30.04
CA ALA A 450 -12.52 4.96 -30.76
C ALA A 450 -14.05 4.86 -30.92
N PRO A 451 -14.68 5.69 -31.78
CA PRO A 451 -16.12 5.93 -31.79
C PRO A 451 -16.98 4.72 -32.19
N ARG A 452 -16.39 3.66 -32.75
CA ARG A 452 -17.08 2.37 -32.93
C ARG A 452 -17.30 1.63 -31.59
N LYS A 453 -16.45 1.87 -30.59
CA LYS A 453 -16.51 1.24 -29.25
C LYS A 453 -17.09 2.18 -28.20
N ASP A 454 -16.63 3.43 -28.17
CA ASP A 454 -17.10 4.47 -27.25
C ASP A 454 -16.99 5.83 -27.95
N ALA A 455 -18.06 6.61 -27.92
CA ALA A 455 -18.11 7.93 -28.56
C ALA A 455 -17.32 9.01 -27.80
N ASP A 456 -16.98 8.76 -26.54
CA ASP A 456 -16.22 9.71 -25.73
C ASP A 456 -14.74 9.77 -26.15
N VAL A 457 -14.15 10.95 -25.99
CA VAL A 457 -12.72 11.19 -26.20
C VAL A 457 -11.99 11.13 -24.86
N TYR A 458 -10.86 10.45 -24.84
CA TYR A 458 -10.05 10.25 -23.63
C TYR A 458 -8.77 11.07 -23.71
N LEU A 459 -8.50 11.88 -22.70
CA LEU A 459 -7.20 12.51 -22.49
C LEU A 459 -6.23 11.46 -21.93
N THR A 460 -5.07 11.35 -22.55
CA THR A 460 -4.01 10.43 -22.16
C THR A 460 -2.69 11.18 -22.04
N ALA A 461 -1.81 10.69 -21.17
CA ALA A 461 -0.45 11.15 -21.05
C ALA A 461 0.52 10.03 -21.39
N LYS A 462 1.63 10.38 -22.03
CA LYS A 462 2.75 9.50 -22.30
C LYS A 462 3.92 9.88 -21.40
N LEU A 463 4.44 8.87 -20.73
CA LEU A 463 5.66 8.94 -19.93
C LEU A 463 6.75 8.17 -20.65
N VAL A 464 7.77 8.89 -21.11
CA VAL A 464 9.01 8.31 -21.65
C VAL A 464 10.00 8.02 -20.53
N ASP A 465 10.96 7.12 -20.78
CA ASP A 465 12.02 6.77 -19.82
C ASP A 465 11.48 6.27 -18.45
N TRP A 466 10.27 5.71 -18.43
CA TRP A 466 9.60 5.26 -17.21
C TRP A 466 10.43 4.17 -16.48
N GLU A 467 11.27 3.43 -17.21
CA GLU A 467 12.17 2.39 -16.69
C GLU A 467 13.14 2.94 -15.63
N LYS A 468 13.59 4.19 -15.75
CA LYS A 468 14.51 4.82 -14.80
C LYS A 468 13.89 5.02 -13.42
N LEU A 469 12.56 5.00 -13.34
CA LEU A 469 11.80 5.22 -12.12
C LEU A 469 11.60 3.94 -11.29
N ASN A 470 11.98 2.76 -11.82
CA ASN A 470 11.79 1.46 -11.16
C ASN A 470 10.37 1.26 -10.60
N LEU A 471 9.36 1.69 -11.35
CA LEU A 471 7.97 1.60 -10.93
C LEU A 471 7.55 0.14 -10.81
N LEU A 472 6.78 -0.18 -9.78
CA LEU A 472 6.12 -1.47 -9.63
C LEU A 472 4.68 -1.40 -10.13
N GLN A 473 4.16 -2.55 -10.54
CA GLN A 473 2.75 -2.64 -10.89
C GLN A 473 1.86 -2.22 -9.71
N GLY A 474 0.97 -1.26 -9.93
CA GLY A 474 0.10 -0.73 -8.88
C GLY A 474 -0.91 0.29 -9.38
N GLU A 475 -1.94 0.55 -8.57
CA GLU A 475 -2.99 1.53 -8.87
C GLU A 475 -2.45 2.96 -8.70
N ALA A 476 -2.78 3.85 -9.64
CA ALA A 476 -2.45 5.26 -9.60
C ALA A 476 -3.71 6.12 -9.58
N ASN A 477 -3.83 7.00 -8.61
CA ASN A 477 -4.83 8.06 -8.61
C ASN A 477 -4.36 9.19 -9.54
N ILE A 478 -5.25 9.67 -10.40
CA ILE A 478 -4.98 10.80 -11.28
C ILE A 478 -5.68 12.04 -10.73
N ILE A 479 -4.88 13.09 -10.54
CA ILE A 479 -5.34 14.40 -10.06
C ILE A 479 -4.91 15.44 -11.10
N LEU A 480 -5.88 16.12 -11.70
CA LEU A 480 -5.67 17.16 -12.70
C LEU A 480 -6.25 18.47 -12.17
N GLU A 481 -5.45 19.54 -12.17
CA GLU A 481 -5.87 20.88 -11.72
C GLU A 481 -6.51 20.84 -10.30
N GLY A 482 -5.87 20.10 -9.39
CA GLY A 482 -6.38 19.89 -8.03
C GLY A 482 -7.60 18.98 -7.88
N THR A 483 -8.16 18.45 -8.98
CA THR A 483 -9.36 17.61 -8.97
C THR A 483 -9.02 16.14 -9.22
N TYR A 484 -9.56 15.23 -8.38
CA TYR A 484 -9.44 13.79 -8.62
C TYR A 484 -10.34 13.38 -9.79
N ILE A 485 -9.74 12.86 -10.86
CA ILE A 485 -10.45 12.51 -12.10
C ILE A 485 -10.61 11.00 -12.30
N GLY A 486 -9.85 10.18 -11.56
CA GLY A 486 -10.02 8.73 -11.59
C GLY A 486 -8.79 7.94 -11.18
N LYS A 487 -8.81 6.66 -11.51
CA LYS A 487 -7.72 5.72 -11.28
C LYS A 487 -7.26 5.10 -12.59
N THR A 488 -5.98 4.80 -12.65
CA THR A 488 -5.38 3.99 -13.70
C THR A 488 -4.46 2.94 -13.09
N MET A 489 -3.94 2.03 -13.91
CA MET A 489 -2.97 1.02 -13.48
C MET A 489 -1.62 1.36 -14.09
N ILE A 490 -0.59 1.46 -13.25
CA ILE A 490 0.79 1.49 -13.71
C ILE A 490 1.21 0.05 -13.96
N GLU A 491 1.60 -0.25 -15.19
CA GLU A 491 2.00 -1.59 -15.63
C GLU A 491 3.37 -1.51 -16.33
N PRO A 492 4.48 -1.71 -15.59
CA PRO A 492 5.83 -1.62 -16.15
C PRO A 492 6.21 -2.80 -17.04
N ASN A 493 5.40 -3.87 -17.12
CA ASN A 493 5.77 -5.08 -17.86
C ASN A 493 5.42 -5.02 -19.36
N THR A 494 5.29 -3.82 -19.93
CA THR A 494 5.04 -3.65 -21.36
C THR A 494 6.37 -3.56 -22.12
N SER A 495 6.46 -4.16 -23.31
CA SER A 495 7.66 -4.11 -24.15
C SER A 495 7.86 -2.75 -24.85
N THR A 496 7.29 -1.68 -24.30
CA THR A 496 7.21 -0.35 -24.92
C THR A 496 8.06 0.66 -24.13
N ASP A 497 8.83 1.47 -24.85
CA ASP A 497 9.66 2.56 -24.30
C ASP A 497 8.84 3.70 -23.65
N THR A 498 7.55 3.73 -23.96
CA THR A 498 6.60 4.76 -23.54
C THR A 498 5.45 4.12 -22.78
N MET A 499 5.19 4.60 -21.57
CA MET A 499 4.04 4.22 -20.76
C MET A 499 2.90 5.20 -21.02
N GLN A 500 1.71 4.66 -21.32
CA GLN A 500 0.52 5.46 -21.55
C GLN A 500 -0.40 5.44 -20.31
N LEU A 501 -0.78 6.61 -19.83
CA LEU A 501 -1.66 6.81 -18.69
C LEU A 501 -2.95 7.48 -19.16
N THR A 502 -4.09 6.80 -19.00
CA THR A 502 -5.40 7.42 -19.25
C THR A 502 -5.75 8.34 -18.10
N LEU A 503 -5.94 9.63 -18.41
CA LEU A 503 -6.25 10.65 -17.40
C LEU A 503 -7.75 10.79 -17.21
N GLY A 504 -8.56 10.63 -18.25
CA GLY A 504 -10.02 10.63 -18.14
C GLY A 504 -10.71 11.05 -19.42
N ARG A 505 -12.03 11.24 -19.36
CA ARG A 505 -12.84 11.70 -20.50
C ARG A 505 -12.76 13.22 -20.63
N ASP A 506 -12.44 13.72 -21.82
CA ASP A 506 -12.48 15.16 -22.12
C ASP A 506 -13.71 15.50 -22.96
N LYS A 507 -14.80 15.87 -22.27
CA LYS A 507 -16.08 16.21 -22.91
C LYS A 507 -16.03 17.46 -23.80
N ARG A 508 -14.92 18.21 -23.78
CA ARG A 508 -14.73 19.41 -24.62
C ARG A 508 -14.34 19.03 -26.05
N VAL A 509 -13.81 17.83 -26.27
CA VAL A 509 -13.53 17.27 -27.60
C VAL A 509 -14.65 16.31 -27.97
N ILE A 510 -15.36 16.58 -29.06
CA ILE A 510 -16.54 15.82 -29.48
C ILE A 510 -16.18 14.99 -30.71
N VAL A 511 -16.44 13.68 -30.67
CA VAL A 511 -16.32 12.78 -31.82
C VAL A 511 -17.64 12.08 -32.08
N GLN A 512 -18.11 12.11 -33.32
CA GLN A 512 -19.37 11.51 -33.74
C GLN A 512 -19.17 10.66 -34.99
N ARG A 513 -19.54 9.38 -34.91
CA ARG A 513 -19.49 8.43 -36.03
C ARG A 513 -20.90 8.19 -36.56
N GLN A 514 -21.12 8.50 -37.84
CA GLN A 514 -22.41 8.38 -38.50
C GLN A 514 -22.29 7.53 -39.78
N LYS A 515 -23.25 6.62 -39.99
CA LYS A 515 -23.40 5.90 -41.26
C LYS A 515 -24.11 6.80 -42.28
N LEU A 516 -23.51 7.00 -43.45
CA LEU A 516 -24.09 7.82 -44.51
C LEU A 516 -25.01 6.99 -45.42
N ALA A 517 -26.30 7.33 -45.45
CA ALA A 517 -27.31 6.62 -46.23
C ALA A 517 -27.06 6.74 -47.74
N ASP A 518 -26.80 7.94 -48.24
CA ASP A 518 -26.65 8.23 -49.68
C ASP A 518 -25.45 7.51 -50.33
N PHE A 519 -24.49 7.05 -49.52
CA PHE A 519 -23.30 6.34 -49.97
C PHE A 519 -23.27 4.87 -49.53
N SER A 520 -24.32 4.43 -48.83
CA SER A 520 -24.53 3.04 -48.47
C SER A 520 -25.53 2.44 -49.46
N SER A 521 -25.18 1.30 -50.06
CA SER A 521 -26.05 0.65 -51.03
C SER A 521 -25.96 -0.86 -50.92
N VAL A 522 -27.03 -1.52 -51.32
CA VAL A 522 -27.09 -2.98 -51.44
C VAL A 522 -27.28 -3.30 -52.91
N LYS A 523 -26.31 -4.01 -53.50
CA LYS A 523 -26.40 -4.51 -54.88
C LYS A 523 -26.49 -6.01 -54.86
N PHE A 524 -27.42 -6.56 -55.64
CA PHE A 524 -27.57 -8.00 -55.83
C PHE A 524 -26.80 -8.40 -57.09
N LEU A 525 -25.69 -9.13 -56.93
CA LEU A 525 -24.79 -9.53 -58.02
C LEU A 525 -24.70 -11.07 -58.05
N GLY A 526 -25.32 -11.71 -59.04
CA GLY A 526 -25.31 -13.18 -59.15
C GLY A 526 -25.92 -13.90 -57.93
N SER A 527 -25.27 -14.92 -57.39
CA SER A 527 -25.66 -15.64 -56.15
C SER A 527 -25.37 -14.84 -54.87
N ASN A 528 -24.68 -13.70 -54.98
CA ASN A 528 -24.12 -12.97 -53.84
C ASN A 528 -24.76 -11.58 -53.69
N LYS A 529 -24.70 -11.06 -52.47
CA LYS A 529 -25.13 -9.72 -52.09
C LYS A 529 -23.87 -8.91 -51.77
N LEU A 530 -23.76 -7.71 -52.37
CA LEU A 530 -22.71 -6.75 -52.07
C LEU A 530 -23.32 -5.60 -51.27
N GLN A 531 -22.82 -5.37 -50.06
CA GLN A 531 -23.23 -4.25 -49.21
C GLN A 531 -22.07 -3.28 -49.05
N LYS A 532 -22.27 -2.03 -49.46
CA LYS A 532 -21.32 -0.94 -49.23
C LYS A 532 -21.71 -0.18 -47.98
N PHE A 533 -20.73 0.05 -47.11
CA PHE A 533 -20.85 0.87 -45.90
C PHE A 533 -19.94 2.08 -46.06
N THR A 534 -20.48 3.25 -45.74
CA THR A 534 -19.71 4.50 -45.70
C THR A 534 -19.99 5.19 -44.38
N TYR A 535 -18.93 5.50 -43.63
CA TYR A 535 -19.01 6.19 -42.35
C TYR A 535 -18.33 7.55 -42.45
N GLU A 536 -18.94 8.56 -41.85
CA GLU A 536 -18.33 9.86 -41.59
C GLU A 536 -18.08 9.99 -40.09
N ILE A 537 -16.86 10.39 -39.73
CA ILE A 537 -16.50 10.73 -38.36
C ILE A 537 -16.25 12.23 -38.31
N MET A 538 -17.08 12.93 -37.55
CA MET A 538 -16.95 14.37 -37.28
C MET A 538 -16.24 14.57 -35.95
N MET A 539 -15.27 15.47 -35.92
CA MET A 539 -14.50 15.82 -34.73
C MET A 539 -14.54 17.31 -34.51
N LYS A 540 -14.74 17.76 -33.26
CA LYS A 540 -14.74 19.17 -32.90
C LYS A 540 -13.95 19.42 -31.62
N ASN A 541 -13.07 20.41 -31.65
CA ASN A 541 -12.34 20.87 -30.47
C ASN A 541 -13.05 22.09 -29.85
N ASN A 542 -13.64 21.95 -28.66
CA ASN A 542 -14.17 23.10 -27.88
C ASN A 542 -13.23 23.50 -26.73
N ASN A 543 -11.98 23.01 -26.69
CA ASN A 543 -10.96 23.54 -25.78
C ASN A 543 -10.45 24.90 -26.26
N SER A 544 -9.87 25.66 -25.32
CA SER A 544 -9.11 26.88 -25.60
C SER A 544 -7.72 26.61 -26.19
N GLU A 545 -7.29 25.35 -26.19
CA GLU A 545 -5.96 24.91 -26.63
C GLU A 545 -6.04 23.96 -27.82
N GLN A 546 -4.92 23.82 -28.54
CA GLN A 546 -4.76 22.85 -29.62
C GLN A 546 -4.81 21.42 -29.09
N VAL A 547 -5.51 20.54 -29.80
CA VAL A 547 -5.67 19.13 -29.46
C VAL A 547 -4.98 18.24 -30.49
N PHE A 548 -4.19 17.29 -30.02
CA PHE A 548 -3.63 16.20 -30.83
C PHE A 548 -4.48 14.95 -30.60
N LEU A 549 -5.31 14.59 -31.58
CA LEU A 549 -6.26 13.49 -31.52
C LEU A 549 -5.78 12.30 -32.34
N LYS A 550 -5.57 11.16 -31.69
CA LYS A 550 -5.46 9.84 -32.31
C LYS A 550 -6.83 9.20 -32.44
N LEU A 551 -7.37 9.24 -33.65
CA LEU A 551 -8.64 8.61 -33.96
C LEU A 551 -8.40 7.17 -34.42
N ASN A 552 -9.11 6.22 -33.82
CA ASN A 552 -9.09 4.81 -34.20
C ASN A 552 -10.49 4.36 -34.62
N ASP A 553 -10.62 3.69 -35.76
CA ASP A 553 -11.83 2.94 -36.14
C ASP A 553 -11.40 1.61 -36.76
N GLN A 554 -12.34 0.78 -37.19
CA GLN A 554 -12.03 -0.55 -37.71
C GLN A 554 -13.06 -1.00 -38.73
N PHE A 555 -12.59 -1.54 -39.86
CA PHE A 555 -13.41 -2.29 -40.81
C PHE A 555 -13.39 -3.79 -40.47
N PRO A 556 -14.48 -4.54 -40.73
CA PRO A 556 -14.54 -5.95 -40.34
C PRO A 556 -13.58 -6.82 -41.15
N LEU A 557 -13.16 -7.95 -40.57
CA LEU A 557 -12.44 -9.01 -41.28
C LEU A 557 -13.26 -10.31 -41.22
N SER A 558 -13.08 -11.17 -42.22
CA SER A 558 -13.72 -12.49 -42.27
C SER A 558 -12.68 -13.60 -42.25
N THR A 559 -12.92 -14.64 -41.45
CA THR A 559 -12.21 -15.93 -41.54
C THR A 559 -12.96 -16.94 -42.42
N ASP A 560 -14.20 -16.64 -42.80
CA ASP A 560 -15.02 -17.44 -43.71
C ASP A 560 -14.64 -17.11 -45.16
N LYS A 561 -14.33 -18.16 -45.94
CA LYS A 561 -13.97 -18.06 -47.36
C LYS A 561 -15.13 -17.59 -48.24
N ASP A 562 -16.37 -17.73 -47.77
CA ASP A 562 -17.59 -17.31 -48.49
C ASP A 562 -17.94 -15.83 -48.30
N ILE A 563 -17.20 -15.11 -47.43
CA ILE A 563 -17.41 -13.70 -47.14
C ILE A 563 -16.15 -12.92 -47.50
N GLU A 564 -16.27 -12.02 -48.45
CA GLU A 564 -15.19 -11.13 -48.84
C GLU A 564 -15.42 -9.72 -48.31
N VAL A 565 -14.40 -9.16 -47.66
CA VAL A 565 -14.39 -7.78 -47.20
C VAL A 565 -13.32 -7.01 -47.94
N GLU A 566 -13.70 -5.84 -48.47
CA GLU A 566 -12.80 -4.95 -49.21
C GLU A 566 -12.89 -3.54 -48.62
N LEU A 567 -11.76 -2.96 -48.25
CA LEU A 567 -11.66 -1.55 -47.88
C LEU A 567 -11.61 -0.71 -49.16
N LEU A 568 -12.61 0.14 -49.36
CA LEU A 568 -12.79 0.93 -50.59
C LEU A 568 -12.15 2.32 -50.49
N ASP A 569 -12.21 2.92 -49.32
CA ASP A 569 -11.61 4.23 -49.02
C ASP A 569 -11.24 4.24 -47.53
N SER A 570 -10.00 4.60 -47.22
CA SER A 570 -9.49 4.70 -45.85
C SER A 570 -9.53 6.13 -45.31
N GLY A 571 -9.84 7.14 -46.13
CA GLY A 571 -9.77 8.54 -45.71
C GLY A 571 -8.37 8.95 -45.23
N ASN A 572 -7.32 8.43 -45.88
CA ASN A 572 -5.91 8.61 -45.51
C ASN A 572 -5.52 8.04 -44.12
N ALA A 573 -6.22 7.00 -43.65
CA ALA A 573 -5.80 6.29 -42.44
C ALA A 573 -4.50 5.52 -42.66
N ASP A 574 -3.72 5.35 -41.60
CA ASP A 574 -2.75 4.26 -41.49
C ASP A 574 -3.50 2.95 -41.21
N ILE A 575 -3.26 1.92 -42.04
CA ILE A 575 -4.07 0.70 -42.08
C ILE A 575 -3.26 -0.49 -41.57
N ASN A 576 -3.86 -1.27 -40.67
CA ASN A 576 -3.39 -2.62 -40.35
C ASN A 576 -4.38 -3.66 -40.92
N ASN A 577 -4.00 -4.33 -42.00
CA ASN A 577 -4.87 -5.29 -42.71
C ASN A 577 -5.13 -6.60 -41.93
N GLU A 578 -4.25 -6.98 -41.00
CA GLU A 578 -4.42 -8.20 -40.20
C GLU A 578 -5.49 -8.04 -39.11
N THR A 579 -5.70 -6.80 -38.66
CA THR A 579 -6.66 -6.46 -37.61
C THR A 579 -7.84 -5.63 -38.11
N GLY A 580 -7.77 -5.08 -39.32
CA GLY A 580 -8.76 -4.17 -39.89
C GLY A 580 -8.73 -2.76 -39.29
N LEU A 581 -7.68 -2.42 -38.52
CA LEU A 581 -7.57 -1.16 -37.79
C LEU A 581 -7.23 0.01 -38.72
N LEU A 582 -7.94 1.12 -38.54
CA LEU A 582 -7.72 2.40 -39.21
C LEU A 582 -7.30 3.45 -38.18
N LYS A 583 -6.18 4.12 -38.39
CA LYS A 583 -5.66 5.18 -37.51
C LYS A 583 -5.50 6.51 -38.24
N TRP A 584 -5.89 7.59 -37.59
CA TRP A 584 -5.61 8.96 -38.05
C TRP A 584 -5.02 9.79 -36.92
N ASP A 585 -3.89 10.45 -37.21
CA ASP A 585 -3.30 11.46 -36.33
C ASP A 585 -3.77 12.85 -36.77
N ILE A 586 -4.62 13.48 -35.95
CA ILE A 586 -5.37 14.68 -36.31
C ILE A 586 -5.04 15.80 -35.33
N THR A 587 -4.52 16.91 -35.85
CA THR A 587 -4.39 18.15 -35.08
C THR A 587 -5.66 18.98 -35.23
N LEU A 588 -6.25 19.44 -34.12
CA LEU A 588 -7.42 20.32 -34.09
C LEU A 588 -7.07 21.62 -33.35
N LEU A 589 -7.14 22.76 -34.05
CA LEU A 589 -7.01 24.08 -33.44
C LEU A 589 -8.23 24.40 -32.55
N PRO A 590 -8.13 25.38 -31.62
CA PRO A 590 -9.27 25.80 -30.79
C PRO A 590 -10.49 26.16 -31.65
N GLY A 591 -11.65 25.56 -31.35
CA GLY A 591 -12.90 25.75 -32.09
C GLY A 591 -13.00 25.01 -33.44
N GLU A 592 -11.93 24.38 -33.92
CA GLU A 592 -11.88 23.74 -35.23
C GLU A 592 -12.76 22.48 -35.28
N SER A 593 -13.35 22.23 -36.45
CA SER A 593 -14.04 20.98 -36.77
C SER A 593 -13.43 20.34 -38.01
N LYS A 594 -13.15 19.03 -37.93
CA LYS A 594 -12.68 18.22 -39.07
C LYS A 594 -13.59 17.02 -39.29
N LYS A 595 -13.51 16.45 -40.48
CA LYS A 595 -14.24 15.25 -40.87
C LYS A 595 -13.30 14.28 -41.56
N VAL A 596 -13.44 13.00 -41.25
CA VAL A 596 -12.85 11.91 -42.03
C VAL A 596 -13.95 10.97 -42.48
N ARG A 597 -13.75 10.34 -43.63
CA ARG A 597 -14.68 9.36 -44.20
C ARG A 597 -13.92 8.10 -44.55
N PHE A 598 -14.55 6.95 -44.33
CA PHE A 598 -14.03 5.68 -44.81
C PHE A 598 -15.19 4.80 -45.30
N SER A 599 -14.88 3.93 -46.26
CA SER A 599 -15.83 3.04 -46.88
C SER A 599 -15.26 1.63 -47.02
N TYR A 600 -16.10 0.63 -46.81
CA TYR A 600 -15.77 -0.77 -47.11
C TYR A 600 -16.99 -1.48 -47.69
N SER A 601 -16.76 -2.58 -48.37
CA SER A 601 -17.82 -3.48 -48.84
C SER A 601 -17.68 -4.88 -48.30
N ILE A 602 -18.83 -5.52 -48.10
CA ILE A 602 -18.93 -6.93 -47.72
C ILE A 602 -19.72 -7.65 -48.82
N ARG A 603 -19.13 -8.70 -49.39
CA ARG A 603 -19.75 -9.61 -50.37
C ARG A 603 -20.00 -10.96 -49.72
N TYR A 604 -21.24 -11.44 -49.75
CA TYR A 604 -21.65 -12.69 -49.10
C TYR A 604 -22.85 -13.35 -49.80
N ALA A 605 -23.15 -14.63 -49.49
CA ALA A 605 -24.25 -15.38 -50.10
C ALA A 605 -25.64 -14.79 -49.73
N LYS A 606 -26.56 -14.70 -50.71
CA LYS A 606 -27.85 -14.00 -50.55
C LYS A 606 -28.81 -14.64 -49.54
N ASP A 607 -28.66 -15.94 -49.29
CA ASP A 607 -29.49 -16.73 -48.37
C ASP A 607 -29.03 -16.64 -46.91
N ARG A 608 -27.89 -15.97 -46.65
CA ARG A 608 -27.32 -15.82 -45.31
C ARG A 608 -27.50 -14.39 -44.78
N THR A 609 -27.59 -14.25 -43.46
CA THR A 609 -27.61 -12.96 -42.76
C THR A 609 -26.27 -12.75 -42.07
N ILE A 610 -25.63 -11.60 -42.29
CA ILE A 610 -24.37 -11.23 -41.63
C ILE A 610 -24.63 -10.31 -40.43
N ASN A 611 -23.88 -10.51 -39.34
CA ASN A 611 -23.85 -9.57 -38.23
C ASN A 611 -22.82 -8.47 -38.52
N THR A 612 -23.27 -7.22 -38.54
CA THR A 612 -22.43 -6.06 -38.85
C THR A 612 -22.31 -5.07 -37.68
N ASN A 613 -22.76 -5.46 -36.48
CA ASN A 613 -22.72 -4.61 -35.27
C ASN A 613 -21.49 -4.91 -34.42
#